data_AF-A0A2V7LU83-F1
#
_entry.id   AF-A0A2V7LU83-F1
#
_cell.length_a   1.000
_cell.length_b   1.000
_cell.length_c   1.000
_cell.angle_alpha   90.00
_cell.angle_beta   90.00
_cell.angle_gamma   90.00
#
_symmetry.space_group_name_H-M   'P 1'
#
loop_
_entity.id
_entity.type
_entity.pdbx_description
1 polymer ?
#
loop_
_entity_poly.entity_id
_entity_poly.type
_entity_poly.pdbx_seq_one_letter_code
_entity_poly.pdbx_strand_id
1 'polypeptide(L)'
;MPRRTCSRSSPLPSRGAKRTAAWQGALTGMLFDVAIRDATDNRKSLDDVTRALYTRFYQRRKGFRTADLLGLLREAGMPDVDGFYQRYINGREPLPYESVFPKAGIAVARQTQSSPFLGVNAQPGDSGKLVVQGVVPGSAAEAAGLEPGDVLLKVGEIETRPDEDWGVKFRDGYRGQAGAPLVIGVTRAGRALSLSTQVRERTLVSFTLTPAPSPSAKQAKIWSGLATGSTGN
;
A
#
# COMPACT_ATOMS: atom_id res chain seq x y z
N MET A 1 5.61 17.37 -50.00
CA MET A 1 4.59 17.33 -48.93
C MET A 1 4.70 16.00 -48.18
N PRO A 2 5.06 15.99 -46.89
CA PRO A 2 5.28 14.74 -46.15
C PRO A 2 3.98 14.25 -45.49
N ARG A 3 3.73 12.94 -45.57
CA ARG A 3 2.66 12.24 -44.85
C ARG A 3 3.03 12.13 -43.38
N ARG A 4 2.18 12.65 -42.48
CA ARG A 4 2.30 12.49 -41.03
C ARG A 4 1.81 11.09 -40.62
N THR A 5 2.71 10.25 -40.15
CA THR A 5 2.39 9.04 -39.38
C THR A 5 2.17 9.42 -37.92
N CYS A 6 0.95 9.27 -37.41
CA CYS A 6 0.64 9.46 -36.00
C CYS A 6 0.89 8.15 -35.25
N SER A 7 2.07 8.01 -34.63
CA SER A 7 2.35 6.96 -33.64
C SER A 7 1.80 7.42 -32.29
N ARG A 8 0.73 6.78 -31.80
CA ARG A 8 0.32 6.87 -30.39
C ARG A 8 0.95 5.70 -29.63
N SER A 9 2.13 5.92 -29.09
CA SER A 9 2.69 5.09 -28.03
C SER A 9 1.90 5.32 -26.74
N SER A 10 1.10 4.33 -26.35
CA SER A 10 0.50 4.31 -25.00
C SER A 10 1.55 3.75 -24.03
N PRO A 11 1.94 4.47 -22.97
CA PRO A 11 2.91 3.96 -22.01
C PRO A 11 2.27 2.82 -21.20
N LEU A 12 2.89 1.64 -21.26
CA LEU A 12 2.57 0.49 -20.40
C LEU A 12 2.80 0.89 -18.93
N PRO A 13 1.85 0.58 -18.02
CA PRO A 13 2.00 0.92 -16.60
C PRO A 13 3.16 0.13 -15.97
N SER A 14 3.92 0.82 -15.11
CA SER A 14 5.11 0.30 -14.44
C SER A 14 4.79 -0.93 -13.56
N ARG A 15 5.74 -1.88 -13.49
CA ARG A 15 5.59 -3.14 -12.73
C ARG A 15 5.27 -2.94 -11.23
N GLY A 16 5.52 -1.75 -10.68
CA GLY A 16 5.16 -1.38 -9.31
C GLY A 16 3.66 -1.20 -9.07
N ALA A 17 2.92 -0.64 -10.05
CA ALA A 17 1.48 -0.38 -9.92
C ALA A 17 0.64 -1.67 -9.87
N LYS A 18 1.13 -2.76 -10.49
CA LYS A 18 0.45 -4.06 -10.47
C LYS A 18 0.50 -4.73 -9.09
N ARG A 19 1.60 -4.56 -8.36
CA ARG A 19 1.74 -5.11 -7.00
C ARG A 19 0.86 -4.35 -6.00
N THR A 20 0.71 -3.03 -6.17
CA THR A 20 -0.16 -2.23 -5.31
C THR A 20 -1.63 -2.56 -5.48
N ALA A 21 -2.09 -2.72 -6.72
CA ALA A 21 -3.46 -3.08 -7.02
C ALA A 21 -3.86 -4.48 -6.48
N ALA A 22 -2.94 -5.46 -6.48
CA ALA A 22 -3.26 -6.82 -6.05
C ALA A 22 -3.49 -6.93 -4.53
N TRP A 23 -2.64 -6.33 -3.70
CA TRP A 23 -2.84 -6.36 -2.24
C TRP A 23 -4.03 -5.49 -1.82
N GLN A 24 -4.24 -4.35 -2.50
CA GLN A 24 -5.43 -3.52 -2.30
C GLN A 24 -6.70 -4.30 -2.65
N GLY A 25 -6.68 -5.06 -3.75
CA GLY A 25 -7.78 -5.92 -4.18
C GLY A 25 -8.10 -7.02 -3.16
N ALA A 26 -7.09 -7.73 -2.64
CA ALA A 26 -7.27 -8.78 -1.65
C ALA A 26 -7.88 -8.24 -0.33
N LEU A 27 -7.37 -7.11 0.18
CA LEU A 27 -7.93 -6.46 1.36
C LEU A 27 -9.36 -5.97 1.13
N THR A 28 -9.63 -5.38 -0.03
CA THR A 28 -10.98 -4.93 -0.39
C THR A 28 -11.95 -6.10 -0.45
N GLY A 29 -11.54 -7.23 -1.03
CA GLY A 29 -12.33 -8.47 -1.03
C GLY A 29 -12.63 -8.96 0.39
N MET A 30 -11.63 -8.95 1.28
CA MET A 30 -11.85 -9.34 2.68
C MET A 30 -12.87 -8.42 3.37
N LEU A 31 -12.83 -7.12 3.10
CA LEU A 31 -13.82 -6.16 3.65
C LEU A 31 -15.23 -6.41 3.10
N PHE A 32 -15.36 -6.74 1.81
CA PHE A 32 -16.65 -7.15 1.24
C PHE A 32 -17.18 -8.41 1.91
N ASP A 33 -16.33 -9.41 2.11
CA ASP A 33 -16.75 -10.67 2.71
C ASP A 33 -17.26 -10.47 4.14
N VAL A 34 -16.50 -9.73 4.96
CA VAL A 34 -16.93 -9.37 6.32
C VAL A 34 -18.24 -8.58 6.31
N ALA A 35 -18.40 -7.62 5.40
CA ALA A 35 -19.63 -6.81 5.31
C ALA A 35 -20.85 -7.65 4.92
N ILE A 36 -20.71 -8.59 3.98
CA ILE A 36 -21.78 -9.50 3.55
C ILE A 36 -22.14 -10.45 4.69
N ARG A 37 -21.13 -11.07 5.33
CA ARG A 37 -21.36 -12.01 6.44
C ARG A 37 -22.02 -11.34 7.63
N ASP A 38 -21.60 -10.12 7.96
CA ASP A 38 -22.23 -9.33 9.03
C ASP A 38 -23.69 -8.99 8.71
N ALA A 39 -23.99 -8.54 7.49
CA ALA A 39 -25.35 -8.16 7.08
C ALA A 39 -26.30 -9.36 6.94
N THR A 40 -25.77 -10.57 6.73
CA THR A 40 -26.58 -11.76 6.46
C THR A 40 -26.54 -12.81 7.57
N ASP A 41 -25.93 -12.49 8.71
CA ASP A 41 -25.68 -13.42 9.83
C ASP A 41 -24.94 -14.70 9.40
N ASN A 42 -23.91 -14.48 8.57
CA ASN A 42 -23.06 -15.50 7.96
C ASN A 42 -23.79 -16.44 6.99
N ARG A 43 -24.95 -16.04 6.45
CA ARG A 43 -25.69 -16.85 5.46
C ARG A 43 -25.16 -16.69 4.03
N LYS A 44 -24.52 -15.57 3.73
CA LYS A 44 -23.83 -15.32 2.46
C LYS A 44 -22.41 -14.83 2.70
N SER A 45 -21.58 -14.90 1.67
CA SER A 45 -20.19 -14.47 1.68
C SER A 45 -19.79 -13.85 0.33
N LEU A 46 -18.55 -13.38 0.22
CA LEU A 46 -17.98 -12.98 -1.07
C LEU A 46 -17.94 -14.15 -2.07
N ASP A 47 -17.91 -15.41 -1.60
CA ASP A 47 -17.93 -16.57 -2.50
C ASP A 47 -19.23 -16.69 -3.29
N ASP A 48 -20.35 -16.21 -2.75
CA ASP A 48 -21.61 -16.13 -3.51
C ASP A 48 -21.47 -15.17 -4.70
N VAL A 49 -20.78 -14.05 -4.50
CA VAL A 49 -20.53 -13.05 -5.53
C VAL A 49 -19.57 -13.59 -6.58
N THR A 50 -18.46 -14.21 -6.18
CA THR A 50 -17.48 -14.78 -7.13
C THR A 50 -18.08 -15.95 -7.91
N ARG A 51 -18.90 -16.78 -7.27
CA ARG A 51 -19.67 -17.85 -7.94
C ARG A 51 -20.69 -17.29 -8.92
N ALA A 52 -21.38 -16.21 -8.58
CA ALA A 52 -22.30 -15.54 -9.50
C ALA A 52 -21.56 -14.91 -10.69
N LEU A 53 -20.40 -14.29 -10.49
CA LEU A 53 -19.54 -13.79 -11.57
C LEU A 53 -19.12 -14.94 -12.51
N TYR A 54 -18.67 -16.05 -11.93
CA TYR A 54 -18.24 -17.23 -12.68
C TYR A 54 -19.39 -17.81 -13.53
N THR A 55 -20.53 -18.08 -12.91
CA THR A 55 -21.66 -18.75 -13.56
C THR A 55 -22.41 -17.85 -14.55
N ARG A 56 -22.63 -16.58 -14.22
CA ARG A 56 -23.46 -15.68 -15.03
C ARG A 56 -22.69 -14.99 -16.15
N PHE A 57 -21.37 -14.84 -16.02
CA PHE A 57 -20.54 -14.13 -17.00
C PHE A 57 -19.52 -15.06 -17.62
N TYR A 58 -18.58 -15.58 -16.84
CA TYR A 58 -17.45 -16.34 -17.39
C TYR A 58 -17.88 -17.61 -18.13
N GLN A 59 -18.73 -18.46 -17.53
CA GLN A 59 -19.24 -19.68 -18.17
C GLN A 59 -20.04 -19.38 -19.44
N ARG A 60 -20.64 -18.19 -19.53
CA ARG A 60 -21.38 -17.72 -20.72
C ARG A 60 -20.49 -17.00 -21.72
N ARG A 61 -19.16 -17.04 -21.54
CA ARG A 61 -18.14 -16.34 -22.34
C ARG A 61 -18.38 -14.83 -22.43
N LYS A 62 -18.91 -14.24 -21.37
CA LYS A 62 -19.12 -12.79 -21.24
C LYS A 62 -18.16 -12.23 -20.21
N GLY A 63 -17.61 -11.05 -20.48
CA GLY A 63 -17.01 -10.21 -19.45
C GLY A 63 -18.09 -9.53 -18.61
N PHE A 64 -17.73 -9.05 -17.43
CA PHE A 64 -18.60 -8.24 -16.57
C PHE A 64 -18.07 -6.82 -16.48
N ARG A 65 -18.96 -5.87 -16.22
CA ARG A 65 -18.67 -4.46 -15.97
C ARG A 65 -18.69 -4.18 -14.48
N THR A 66 -18.19 -3.01 -14.05
CA THR A 66 -18.26 -2.57 -12.66
C THR A 66 -19.70 -2.61 -12.12
N ALA A 67 -20.68 -2.14 -12.90
CA ALA A 67 -22.08 -2.16 -12.51
C ALA A 67 -22.62 -3.57 -12.22
N ASP A 68 -22.12 -4.58 -12.94
CA ASP A 68 -22.49 -5.98 -12.70
C ASP A 68 -21.95 -6.48 -11.36
N LEU A 69 -20.69 -6.19 -11.05
CA LEU A 69 -20.07 -6.53 -9.76
C LEU A 69 -20.80 -5.85 -8.60
N LEU A 70 -21.08 -4.54 -8.70
CA LEU A 70 -21.82 -3.81 -7.67
C LEU A 70 -23.25 -4.38 -7.51
N GLY A 71 -23.88 -4.78 -8.61
CA GLY A 71 -25.16 -5.47 -8.60
C GLY A 71 -25.13 -6.79 -7.82
N LEU A 72 -24.11 -7.62 -8.05
CA LEU A 72 -23.95 -8.89 -7.35
C LEU A 72 -23.60 -8.72 -5.86
N LEU A 73 -22.82 -7.69 -5.50
CA LEU A 73 -22.56 -7.35 -4.09
C LEU A 73 -23.85 -6.97 -3.37
N ARG A 74 -24.73 -6.19 -4.01
CA ARG A 74 -26.06 -5.85 -3.48
C ARG A 74 -26.94 -7.09 -3.34
N GLU A 75 -26.95 -7.97 -4.33
CA GLU A 75 -27.69 -9.24 -4.29
C GLU A 75 -27.19 -10.18 -3.17
N ALA A 76 -25.89 -10.15 -2.88
CA ALA A 76 -25.30 -10.88 -1.76
C ALA A 76 -25.65 -10.26 -0.39
N GLY A 77 -26.26 -9.08 -0.36
CA GLY A 77 -26.70 -8.42 0.89
C GLY A 77 -25.67 -7.44 1.47
N MET A 78 -24.65 -7.04 0.72
CA MET A 78 -23.72 -6.02 1.17
C MET A 78 -24.44 -4.67 1.34
N PRO A 79 -24.31 -4.00 2.50
CA PRO A 79 -24.89 -2.67 2.71
C PRO A 79 -24.07 -1.57 2.03
N ASP A 80 -24.73 -0.51 1.58
CA ASP A 80 -24.12 0.71 1.00
C ASP A 80 -23.02 0.44 -0.07
N VAL A 81 -23.30 -0.45 -1.02
CA VAL A 81 -22.33 -0.83 -2.07
C VAL A 81 -21.85 0.37 -2.86
N ASP A 82 -22.76 1.25 -3.27
CA ASP A 82 -22.44 2.42 -4.09
C ASP A 82 -21.60 3.44 -3.30
N GLY A 83 -21.94 3.68 -2.02
CA GLY A 83 -21.15 4.55 -1.15
C GLY A 83 -19.75 3.99 -0.88
N PHE A 84 -19.64 2.69 -0.62
CA PHE A 84 -18.33 2.04 -0.47
C PHE A 84 -17.48 2.21 -1.73
N TYR A 85 -18.06 1.95 -2.91
CA TYR A 85 -17.36 2.08 -4.18
C TYR A 85 -16.88 3.52 -4.41
N GLN A 86 -17.73 4.51 -4.20
CA GLN A 86 -17.38 5.91 -4.44
C GLN A 86 -16.30 6.43 -3.48
N ARG A 87 -16.38 6.08 -2.19
CA ARG A 87 -15.43 6.59 -1.18
C ARG A 87 -14.06 5.92 -1.28
N TYR A 88 -14.04 4.59 -1.37
CA TYR A 88 -12.82 3.81 -1.12
C TYR A 88 -12.19 3.19 -2.37
N ILE A 89 -12.96 2.98 -3.45
CA ILE A 89 -12.45 2.37 -4.68
C ILE A 89 -12.22 3.44 -5.75
N ASN A 90 -13.22 4.26 -6.02
CA ASN A 90 -13.13 5.37 -6.97
C ASN A 90 -12.66 6.68 -6.31
N GLY A 91 -12.67 6.73 -4.97
CA GLY A 91 -12.25 7.86 -4.18
C GLY A 91 -10.82 7.74 -3.67
N ARG A 92 -10.47 8.63 -2.73
CA ARG A 92 -9.14 8.68 -2.09
C ARG A 92 -9.22 8.43 -0.59
N GLU A 93 -10.40 8.06 -0.08
CA GLU A 93 -10.55 7.77 1.33
C GLU A 93 -9.83 6.46 1.67
N PRO A 94 -9.13 6.38 2.82
CA PRO A 94 -8.57 5.13 3.30
C PRO A 94 -9.65 4.07 3.51
N LEU A 95 -9.32 2.80 3.25
CA LEU A 95 -10.25 1.69 3.46
C LEU A 95 -10.71 1.62 4.93
N PRO A 96 -11.98 1.29 5.19
CA PRO A 96 -12.61 1.46 6.50
C PRO A 96 -12.35 0.28 7.46
N TYR A 97 -11.09 -0.12 7.63
CA TYR A 97 -10.66 -1.29 8.42
C TYR A 97 -11.24 -1.31 9.83
N GLU A 98 -11.17 -0.17 10.52
CA GLU A 98 -11.58 0.01 11.92
C GLU A 98 -13.10 -0.15 12.12
N SER A 99 -13.91 -0.02 11.06
CA SER A 99 -15.37 -0.20 11.14
C SER A 99 -15.85 -1.57 10.67
N VAL A 100 -15.05 -2.25 9.83
CA VAL A 100 -15.45 -3.51 9.19
C VAL A 100 -14.88 -4.71 9.94
N PHE A 101 -13.58 -4.76 10.17
CA PHE A 101 -12.94 -5.93 10.79
C PHE A 101 -13.44 -6.29 12.20
N PRO A 102 -13.81 -5.33 13.07
CA PRO A 102 -14.41 -5.66 14.36
C PRO A 102 -15.70 -6.47 14.24
N LYS A 103 -16.45 -6.38 13.14
CA LYS A 103 -17.66 -7.20 12.90
C LYS A 103 -17.35 -8.69 12.80
N ALA A 104 -16.11 -9.04 12.44
CA ALA A 104 -15.60 -10.41 12.41
C ALA A 104 -14.79 -10.78 13.65
N GLY A 105 -14.86 -10.00 14.73
CA GLY A 105 -14.09 -10.27 15.95
C GLY A 105 -12.59 -10.03 15.78
N ILE A 106 -12.19 -9.12 14.89
CA ILE A 106 -10.80 -8.71 14.69
C ILE A 106 -10.64 -7.30 15.25
N ALA A 107 -9.80 -7.14 16.26
CA ALA A 107 -9.39 -5.84 16.76
C ALA A 107 -8.41 -5.20 15.79
N VAL A 108 -8.61 -3.90 15.53
CA VAL A 108 -7.77 -3.09 14.64
C VAL A 108 -7.11 -2.01 15.47
N ALA A 109 -5.79 -2.01 15.52
CA ALA A 109 -5.01 -0.94 16.13
C ALA A 109 -4.34 -0.12 15.03
N ARG A 110 -4.79 1.12 14.85
CA ARG A 110 -4.15 2.10 13.98
C ARG A 110 -3.00 2.76 14.74
N GLN A 111 -1.81 2.67 14.19
CA GLN A 111 -0.63 3.35 14.70
C GLN A 111 -0.20 4.42 13.69
N THR A 112 -0.04 5.64 14.18
CA THR A 112 0.48 6.75 13.39
C THR A 112 1.83 7.11 13.97
N GLN A 113 2.89 6.94 13.18
CA GLN A 113 4.25 7.22 13.61
C GLN A 113 4.90 8.20 12.63
N SER A 114 5.46 9.28 13.16
CA SER A 114 6.38 10.11 12.39
C SER A 114 7.75 9.45 12.36
N SER A 115 8.36 9.37 11.17
CA SER A 115 9.66 8.74 11.00
C SER A 115 10.52 9.54 10.03
N PRO A 116 11.82 9.74 10.33
CA PRO A 116 12.75 10.39 9.42
C PRO A 116 12.75 9.74 8.03
N PHE A 117 12.69 10.59 7.01
CA PHE A 117 12.59 10.14 5.63
C PHE A 117 13.46 11.00 4.72
N LEU A 118 14.59 10.43 4.30
CA LEU A 118 15.50 11.08 3.36
C LEU A 118 14.95 11.10 1.93
N GLY A 119 14.30 10.02 1.50
CA GLY A 119 13.73 9.90 0.14
C GLY A 119 14.73 9.47 -0.93
N VAL A 120 15.69 8.61 -0.58
CA VAL A 120 16.67 8.03 -1.51
C VAL A 120 16.43 6.53 -1.69
N ASN A 121 16.57 6.05 -2.92
CA ASN A 121 16.73 4.64 -3.24
C ASN A 121 18.17 4.41 -3.69
N ALA A 122 18.99 3.82 -2.82
CA ALA A 122 20.38 3.46 -3.10
C ALA A 122 20.54 1.94 -3.02
N GLN A 123 21.26 1.37 -3.96
CA GLN A 123 21.51 -0.08 -4.05
C GLN A 123 22.99 -0.36 -4.24
N PRO A 124 23.49 -1.54 -3.84
CA PRO A 124 24.87 -1.92 -4.12
C PRO A 124 25.12 -1.92 -5.63
N GLY A 125 26.08 -1.11 -6.08
CA GLY A 125 26.58 -1.14 -7.45
C GLY A 125 27.75 -2.11 -7.60
N ASP A 126 28.27 -2.24 -8.82
CA ASP A 126 29.35 -3.18 -9.18
C ASP A 126 30.64 -2.97 -8.37
N SER A 127 30.86 -1.74 -7.86
CA SER A 127 32.00 -1.40 -7.02
C SER A 127 31.83 -1.75 -5.53
N GLY A 128 30.75 -2.44 -5.16
CA GLY A 128 30.43 -2.75 -3.76
C GLY A 128 30.12 -1.53 -2.90
N LYS A 129 29.64 -0.43 -3.50
CA LYS A 129 29.21 0.79 -2.80
C LYS A 129 27.73 1.07 -3.08
N LEU A 130 27.06 1.81 -2.21
CA LEU A 130 25.67 2.20 -2.41
C LEU A 130 25.59 3.30 -3.45
N VAL A 131 25.01 2.99 -4.61
CA VAL A 131 24.77 3.93 -5.70
C VAL A 131 23.31 4.34 -5.69
N VAL A 132 23.06 5.64 -5.73
CA VAL A 132 21.71 6.22 -5.83
C VAL A 132 21.11 5.84 -7.18
N GLN A 133 20.00 5.10 -7.15
CA GLN A 133 19.23 4.72 -8.32
C GLN A 133 18.04 5.66 -8.57
N GLY A 134 17.58 6.32 -7.51
CA GLY A 134 16.46 7.24 -7.61
C GLY A 134 16.29 8.09 -6.36
N VAL A 135 15.69 9.26 -6.57
CA VAL A 135 15.37 10.24 -5.54
C VAL A 135 13.87 10.52 -5.61
N VAL A 136 13.22 10.55 -4.45
CA VAL A 136 11.78 10.77 -4.33
C VAL A 136 11.50 12.27 -4.48
N PRO A 137 10.59 12.69 -5.37
CA PRO A 137 10.22 14.10 -5.50
C PRO A 137 9.67 14.70 -4.21
N GLY A 138 10.03 15.94 -3.91
CA GLY A 138 9.69 16.69 -2.69
C GLY A 138 10.42 16.24 -1.42
N SER A 139 11.38 15.31 -1.53
CA SER A 139 12.10 14.75 -0.38
C SER A 139 13.27 15.63 0.10
N ALA A 140 13.84 15.28 1.26
CA ALA A 140 15.05 15.93 1.76
C ALA A 140 16.27 15.68 0.86
N ALA A 141 16.34 14.50 0.22
CA ALA A 141 17.38 14.17 -0.75
C ALA A 141 17.28 15.02 -2.02
N GLU A 142 16.08 15.24 -2.55
CA GLU A 142 15.89 16.11 -3.72
C GLU A 142 16.27 17.55 -3.38
N ALA A 143 15.82 18.06 -2.22
CA ALA A 143 16.16 19.40 -1.76
C ALA A 143 17.68 19.60 -1.55
N ALA A 144 18.41 18.53 -1.24
CA ALA A 144 19.87 18.53 -1.12
C ALA A 144 20.59 18.55 -2.49
N GLY A 145 19.88 18.27 -3.60
CA GLY A 145 20.46 18.10 -4.92
C GLY A 145 21.09 16.72 -5.17
N LEU A 146 20.62 15.68 -4.46
CA LEU A 146 21.07 14.30 -4.68
C LEU A 146 20.59 13.80 -6.06
N GLU A 147 21.44 13.08 -6.79
CA GLU A 147 21.15 12.64 -8.16
C GLU A 147 21.38 11.14 -8.35
N PRO A 148 20.63 10.47 -9.25
CA PRO A 148 20.97 9.12 -9.68
C PRO A 148 22.42 9.04 -10.20
N GLY A 149 23.15 8.02 -9.78
CA GLY A 149 24.58 7.83 -10.06
C GLY A 149 25.51 8.34 -8.96
N ASP A 150 25.01 9.10 -7.99
CA ASP A 150 25.78 9.45 -6.80
C ASP A 150 26.12 8.19 -5.99
N VAL A 151 27.35 8.11 -5.49
CA VAL A 151 27.74 7.10 -4.51
C VAL A 151 27.51 7.66 -3.12
N LEU A 152 26.59 7.07 -2.38
CA LEU A 152 26.25 7.48 -1.02
C LEU A 152 27.35 6.99 -0.05
N LEU A 153 27.91 7.90 0.73
CA LEU A 153 28.96 7.60 1.71
C LEU A 153 28.48 7.74 3.15
N LYS A 154 27.74 8.81 3.44
CA LYS A 154 27.20 9.09 4.78
C LYS A 154 25.94 9.94 4.73
N VAL A 155 25.10 9.80 5.75
CA VAL A 155 23.92 10.62 6.02
C VAL A 155 24.00 11.11 7.46
N GLY A 156 24.35 12.38 7.63
CA GLY A 156 24.71 12.95 8.91
C GLY A 156 25.92 12.21 9.52
N GLU A 157 25.72 11.62 10.69
CA GLU A 157 26.73 10.81 11.39
C GLU A 157 26.69 9.31 11.02
N ILE A 158 25.76 8.89 10.15
CA ILE A 158 25.59 7.49 9.77
C ILE A 158 26.38 7.20 8.49
N GLU A 159 27.41 6.36 8.59
CA GLU A 159 28.06 5.79 7.41
C GLU A 159 27.12 4.83 6.66
N THR A 160 27.14 4.90 5.33
CA THR A 160 26.27 4.07 4.50
C THR A 160 27.08 2.96 3.86
N ARG A 161 26.75 1.70 4.19
CA ARG A 161 27.42 0.50 3.66
C ARG A 161 26.40 -0.51 3.13
N PRO A 162 26.71 -1.28 2.07
CA PRO A 162 25.81 -2.30 1.53
C PRO A 162 25.42 -3.42 2.49
N ASP A 163 26.31 -3.76 3.42
CA ASP A 163 26.18 -4.85 4.39
C ASP A 163 25.40 -4.45 5.65
N GLU A 164 25.05 -3.16 5.79
CA GLU A 164 24.30 -2.64 6.93
C GLU A 164 23.02 -1.91 6.50
N ASP A 165 21.96 -2.01 7.32
CA ASP A 165 20.77 -1.17 7.14
C ASP A 165 21.01 0.22 7.75
N TRP A 166 21.74 1.06 7.02
CA TRP A 166 21.93 2.46 7.37
C TRP A 166 20.60 3.22 7.51
N GLY A 167 19.54 2.76 6.82
CA GLY A 167 18.23 3.38 6.86
C GLY A 167 17.55 3.23 8.21
N VAL A 168 17.69 2.07 8.87
CA VAL A 168 17.25 1.87 10.27
C VAL A 168 18.03 2.80 11.20
N LYS A 169 19.37 2.79 11.11
CA LYS A 169 20.23 3.66 11.93
C LYS A 169 19.87 5.15 11.78
N PHE A 170 19.63 5.60 10.55
CA PHE A 170 19.18 6.96 10.26
C PHE A 170 17.82 7.27 10.90
N ARG A 171 16.83 6.36 10.76
CA ARG A 171 15.49 6.56 11.34
C ARG A 171 15.52 6.62 12.87
N ASP A 172 16.37 5.84 13.52
CA ASP A 172 16.45 5.81 14.98
C ASP A 172 17.29 6.97 15.52
N GLY A 173 18.40 7.31 14.86
CA GLY A 173 19.30 8.39 15.28
C GLY A 173 18.72 9.80 15.09
N TYR A 174 17.84 10.00 14.10
CA TYR A 174 17.26 11.32 13.79
C TYR A 174 15.77 11.46 14.13
N ARG A 175 15.20 10.49 14.84
CA ARG A 175 13.79 10.52 15.26
C ARG A 175 13.51 11.75 16.13
N GLY A 176 12.43 12.47 15.83
CA GLY A 176 12.01 13.65 16.58
C GLY A 176 12.84 14.90 16.29
N GLN A 177 13.74 14.87 15.31
CA GLN A 177 14.64 15.98 14.96
C GLN A 177 14.23 16.70 13.67
N ALA A 178 12.94 16.73 13.36
CA ALA A 178 12.43 17.42 12.17
C ALA A 178 12.92 18.88 12.12
N GLY A 179 13.44 19.30 10.96
CA GLY A 179 14.01 20.64 10.75
C GLY A 179 15.49 20.79 11.14
N ALA A 180 16.08 19.83 11.85
CA ALA A 180 17.50 19.86 12.17
C ALA A 180 18.35 19.82 10.89
N PRO A 181 19.48 20.54 10.81
CA PRO A 181 20.42 20.45 9.69
C PRO A 181 20.90 19.02 9.47
N LEU A 182 21.00 18.59 8.22
CA LEU A 182 21.48 17.27 7.83
C LEU A 182 22.44 17.41 6.65
N VAL A 183 23.62 16.81 6.75
CA VAL A 183 24.62 16.79 5.68
C VAL A 183 24.73 15.40 5.09
N ILE A 184 24.68 15.29 3.78
CA ILE A 184 24.82 14.04 3.03
C ILE A 184 26.19 14.06 2.36
N GLY A 185 27.03 13.06 2.65
CA GLY A 185 28.30 12.88 1.97
C GLY A 185 28.15 11.94 0.79
N VAL A 186 28.57 12.39 -0.40
CA VAL A 186 28.51 11.58 -1.63
C VAL A 186 29.77 11.70 -2.45
N THR A 187 29.99 10.75 -3.36
CA THR A 187 30.89 10.93 -4.50
C THR A 187 30.09 11.05 -5.79
N ARG A 188 30.27 12.15 -6.52
CA ARG A 188 29.68 12.38 -7.85
C ARG A 188 30.80 12.45 -8.89
N ALA A 189 30.76 11.58 -9.89
CA ALA A 189 31.79 11.49 -10.93
C ALA A 189 33.23 11.47 -10.35
N GLY A 190 33.44 10.73 -9.26
CA GLY A 190 34.73 10.62 -8.57
C GLY A 190 35.09 11.77 -7.61
N ARG A 191 34.30 12.84 -7.54
CA ARG A 191 34.54 13.98 -6.63
C ARG A 191 33.69 13.86 -5.36
N ALA A 192 34.31 14.04 -4.19
CA ALA A 192 33.58 14.08 -2.93
C ALA A 192 32.81 15.40 -2.80
N LEU A 193 31.52 15.31 -2.48
CA LEU A 193 30.62 16.44 -2.25
C LEU A 193 29.94 16.30 -0.89
N SER A 194 29.65 17.44 -0.26
CA SER A 194 28.80 17.54 0.92
C SER A 194 27.55 18.31 0.56
N LEU A 195 26.40 17.64 0.62
CA LEU A 195 25.10 18.21 0.26
C LEU A 195 24.33 18.51 1.54
N SER A 196 23.90 19.76 1.71
CA SER A 196 23.19 20.20 2.91
C SER A 196 21.68 20.17 2.70
N THR A 197 20.97 19.69 3.70
CA THR A 197 19.49 19.67 3.76
C THR A 197 19.06 19.74 5.23
N GLN A 198 17.80 19.41 5.49
CA GLN A 198 17.26 19.27 6.84
C GLN A 198 16.59 17.90 7.00
N VAL A 199 16.59 17.39 8.22
CA VAL A 199 15.82 16.20 8.58
C VAL A 199 14.35 16.48 8.32
N ARG A 200 13.75 15.69 7.43
CA ARG A 200 12.30 15.66 7.22
C ARG A 200 11.77 14.35 7.76
N GLU A 201 10.61 14.42 8.38
CA GLU A 201 9.86 13.23 8.76
C GLU A 201 8.66 13.04 7.85
N ARG A 202 8.24 11.80 7.68
CA ARG A 202 6.96 11.46 7.08
C ARG A 202 6.11 10.73 8.10
N THR A 203 4.82 10.98 8.05
CA THR A 203 3.85 10.19 8.79
C THR A 203 3.64 8.85 8.11
N LEU A 204 3.90 7.77 8.84
CA LEU A 204 3.55 6.42 8.47
C LEU A 204 2.33 6.01 9.27
N VAL A 205 1.33 5.46 8.57
CA VAL A 205 0.17 4.83 9.20
C VAL A 205 0.30 3.33 9.00
N SER A 206 0.36 2.58 10.10
CA SER A 206 0.30 1.13 10.12
C SER A 206 -0.95 0.66 10.84
N PHE A 207 -1.42 -0.53 10.47
CA PHE A 207 -2.55 -1.19 11.12
C PHE A 207 -2.08 -2.55 11.62
N THR A 208 -2.37 -2.84 12.87
CA THR A 208 -2.18 -4.17 13.46
C THR A 208 -3.54 -4.81 13.63
N LEU A 209 -3.68 -6.05 13.15
CA LEU A 209 -4.88 -6.84 13.27
C LEU A 209 -4.63 -7.97 14.26
N THR A 210 -5.46 -8.07 15.29
CA THR A 210 -5.41 -9.16 16.29
C THR A 210 -6.80 -9.73 16.52
N PRO A 211 -6.94 -10.99 16.95
CA PRO A 211 -8.21 -11.47 17.46
C PRO A 211 -8.74 -10.56 18.57
N ALA A 212 -10.04 -10.29 18.57
CA ALA A 212 -10.68 -9.57 19.66
C ALA A 212 -10.59 -10.43 20.94
N PRO A 213 -10.31 -9.83 22.10
CA PRO A 213 -10.12 -10.58 23.35
C PRO A 213 -11.42 -11.25 23.85
N SER A 214 -12.58 -10.73 23.46
CA SER A 214 -13.88 -11.28 23.85
C SER A 214 -14.89 -11.07 22.72
N PRO A 215 -14.86 -11.92 21.66
CA PRO A 215 -15.79 -11.80 20.55
C PRO A 215 -17.20 -12.24 20.97
N SER A 216 -18.22 -11.53 20.51
CA SER A 216 -19.61 -11.97 20.57
C SER A 216 -19.83 -13.25 19.76
N ALA A 217 -20.93 -13.96 20.02
CA ALA A 217 -21.30 -15.16 19.28
C ALA A 217 -21.38 -14.92 17.76
N LYS A 218 -21.91 -13.77 17.34
CA LYS A 218 -21.96 -13.36 15.93
C LYS A 218 -20.56 -13.16 15.34
N GLN A 219 -19.68 -12.45 16.05
CA GLN A 219 -18.30 -12.23 15.62
C GLN A 219 -17.52 -13.55 15.49
N ALA A 220 -17.65 -14.46 16.47
CA ALA A 220 -17.02 -15.77 16.44
C ALA A 220 -17.53 -16.63 15.26
N LYS A 221 -18.84 -16.58 14.98
CA LYS A 221 -19.44 -17.26 13.83
C LYS A 221 -18.86 -16.74 12.50
N ILE A 222 -18.78 -15.41 12.35
CA ILE A 222 -18.22 -14.79 11.14
C ILE A 222 -16.74 -15.15 10.99
N TRP A 223 -15.95 -15.10 12.07
CA TRP A 223 -14.53 -15.49 12.05
C TRP A 223 -14.34 -16.95 11.61
N SER A 224 -15.13 -17.87 12.17
CA SER A 224 -15.12 -19.28 11.79
C SER A 224 -15.47 -19.47 10.31
N GLY A 225 -16.51 -18.77 9.83
CA GLY A 225 -16.90 -18.78 8.42
C GLY A 225 -15.81 -18.25 7.48
N LEU A 226 -15.08 -17.21 7.89
CA LEU A 226 -13.94 -16.66 7.13
C LEU A 226 -12.78 -17.65 7.07
N ALA A 227 -12.43 -18.28 8.20
CA ALA A 227 -11.30 -19.21 8.28
C ALA A 227 -11.54 -20.51 7.50
N THR A 228 -12.81 -20.93 7.36
CA THR A 228 -13.19 -22.22 6.75
C THR A 228 -13.83 -22.07 5.37
N GLY A 229 -14.18 -20.86 4.94
CA GLY A 229 -14.96 -20.63 3.73
C GLY A 229 -16.42 -21.07 3.84
N SER A 230 -16.93 -21.34 5.04
CA SER A 230 -18.30 -21.82 5.25
C SER A 230 -19.31 -20.69 5.45
N THR A 231 -20.56 -20.94 5.04
CA THR A 231 -21.73 -20.10 5.28
C THR A 231 -22.86 -20.96 5.83
N GLY A 232 -23.75 -20.39 6.64
CA GLY A 232 -24.84 -21.12 7.28
C GLY A 232 -24.64 -21.38 8.77
N ASN A 233 -25.30 -22.41 9.29
CA ASN A 233 -25.12 -22.92 10.66
C ASN A 233 -24.19 -24.12 10.65
#